data_AF-A0A927GB64-F1
#
_entry.id   AF-A0A927GB64-F1
#
_cell.length_a   1.000
_cell.length_b   1.000
_cell.length_c   1.000
_cell.angle_alpha   90.00
_cell.angle_beta   90.00
_cell.angle_gamma   90.00
#
_symmetry.space_group_name_H-M   'P 1'
#
loop_
_entity.id
_entity.type
_entity.pdbx_description
1 polymer ?
#
loop_
_entity_poly.entity_id
_entity_poly.type
_entity_poly.pdbx_seq_one_letter_code
_entity_poly.pdbx_strand_id
1 'polypeptide(L)' 'MAIKNRPIERNLIFHSDRGVQYACHAFTKLLRKHPLVVQSMTGLPMQWEGQLLGQCRGGKLF' A
#
# COMPACT_ATOMS: atom_id res chain seq x y z
N MET A 1 9.06 7.85 -16.59
CA MET A 1 8.11 7.89 -15.45
C MET A 1 6.74 7.44 -15.93
N ALA A 2 6.14 6.43 -15.28
CA ALA A 2 4.88 5.83 -15.74
C ALA A 2 3.74 6.85 -15.94
N ILE A 3 3.64 7.84 -15.04
CA ILE A 3 2.62 8.90 -15.05
C ILE A 3 2.64 9.74 -16.34
N LYS A 4 3.80 9.86 -17.03
CA LYS A 4 3.88 10.58 -18.32
C LYS A 4 3.16 9.85 -19.46
N ASN A 5 3.12 8.52 -19.40
CA ASN A 5 2.53 7.67 -20.45
C ASN A 5 1.11 7.22 -20.09
N ARG A 6 0.73 7.38 -18.81
CA ARG A 6 -0.56 7.00 -18.23
C ARG A 6 -0.93 8.02 -17.15
N PRO A 7 -1.62 9.12 -17.48
CA PRO A 7 -2.07 10.10 -16.49
C PRO A 7 -3.01 9.45 -15.46
N ILE A 8 -3.09 10.05 -14.28
CA ILE A 8 -3.96 9.58 -13.20
C ILE A 8 -5.28 10.33 -13.32
N GLU A 9 -6.24 9.72 -14.02
CA GLU A 9 -7.54 10.32 -14.34
C GLU A 9 -8.67 9.93 -13.36
N ARG A 10 -8.40 8.96 -12.49
CA ARG A 10 -9.37 8.39 -11.54
C ARG A 10 -8.72 8.07 -10.21
N ASN A 11 -9.55 7.84 -9.18
CA ASN A 11 -9.08 7.37 -7.89
C ASN A 11 -8.34 6.03 -8.01
N LEU A 12 -7.15 5.95 -7.44
CA LEU A 12 -6.28 4.78 -7.38
C LEU A 12 -5.86 4.48 -5.93
N ILE A 13 -5.61 3.22 -5.63
CA ILE A 13 -5.03 2.78 -4.37
C ILE A 13 -3.58 2.38 -4.63
N PHE A 14 -2.64 3.05 -3.97
CA PHE A 14 -1.25 2.59 -3.88
C PHE A 14 -1.14 1.70 -2.64
N HIS A 15 -1.21 0.38 -2.82
CA HIS A 15 -1.00 -0.58 -1.74
C HIS A 15 0.46 -1.03 -1.68
N SER A 16 1.07 -0.97 -0.49
CA SER A 16 2.44 -1.41 -0.23
C SER A 16 2.57 -2.13 1.11
N ASP A 17 3.74 -2.69 1.41
CA ASP A 17 4.09 -3.06 2.77
C ASP A 17 4.45 -1.81 3.60
N ARG A 18 4.98 -2.03 4.82
CA ARG A 18 5.52 -0.98 5.72
C ARG A 18 7.04 -0.82 5.60
N GLY A 19 7.65 -1.28 4.51
CA GLY A 19 9.07 -1.13 4.25
C GLY A 19 9.48 0.34 4.27
N VAL A 20 10.72 0.60 4.72
CA VAL A 20 11.24 1.97 4.91
C VAL A 20 11.09 2.84 3.66
N GLN A 21 11.19 2.25 2.46
CA GLN A 21 10.98 2.92 1.18
C GLN A 21 9.60 3.58 1.06
N TYR A 22 8.53 2.90 1.48
CA TYR A 22 7.15 3.35 1.30
C TYR A 22 6.59 4.07 2.54
N ALA A 23 7.14 3.78 3.72
CA ALA A 23 6.82 4.45 4.98
C ALA A 23 7.63 5.74 5.22
N CYS A 24 8.69 6.01 4.45
CA CYS A 24 9.49 7.21 4.67
C CYS A 24 8.74 8.50 4.35
N HIS A 25 9.07 9.53 5.13
CA HIS A 25 8.40 10.83 5.09
C HIS A 25 8.55 11.54 3.72
N ALA A 26 9.63 11.27 2.99
CA ALA A 26 9.85 11.79 1.64
C ALA A 26 8.89 11.15 0.62
N PHE A 27 8.72 9.82 0.66
CA PHE A 27 7.82 9.11 -0.23
C PHE A 27 6.35 9.47 0.05
N THR A 28 5.90 9.45 1.30
CA THR A 28 4.52 9.84 1.64
C THR A 28 4.22 11.30 1.26
N LYS A 29 5.18 12.23 1.42
CA LYS A 29 5.02 13.63 0.95
C LYS A 29 4.97 13.73 -0.59
N LEU A 30 5.69 12.88 -1.32
CA LEU A 30 5.63 12.81 -2.78
C LEU A 30 4.28 12.25 -3.25
N LEU A 31 3.83 11.13 -2.67
CA LEU A 31 2.58 10.46 -3.02
C LEU A 31 1.36 11.37 -2.77
N ARG A 32 1.36 12.13 -1.66
CA ARG A 32 0.34 13.14 -1.34
C ARG A 32 0.21 14.29 -2.35
N LYS A 33 1.15 14.47 -3.28
CA LYS A 33 1.01 15.44 -4.39
C LYS A 33 0.04 14.95 -5.49
N HIS A 34 -0.36 13.68 -5.45
CA HIS A 34 -1.32 13.09 -6.35
C HIS A 34 -2.65 12.86 -5.60
N PRO A 35 -3.59 13.83 -5.61
CA PRO A 35 -4.78 13.78 -4.74
C PRO A 35 -5.73 12.61 -5.06
N LEU A 36 -5.65 12.07 -6.27
CA LEU A 36 -6.40 10.89 -6.72
C LEU A 36 -5.74 9.56 -6.30
N VAL A 37 -4.62 9.58 -5.55
CA VAL A 37 -3.93 8.36 -5.10
C VAL A 37 -4.02 8.25 -3.58
N VAL A 38 -4.77 7.25 -3.11
CA VAL A 38 -4.87 6.90 -1.69
C VAL A 38 -3.74 5.93 -1.35
N GLN A 39 -2.92 6.28 -0.36
CA GLN A 39 -1.92 5.37 0.18
C GLN A 39 -2.60 4.33 1.09
N SER A 40 -2.38 3.06 0.80
CA SER A 40 -2.73 1.93 1.65
C SER A 40 -1.45 1.18 2.00
N MET A 41 -1.30 0.75 3.25
CA MET A 41 -0.22 -0.15 3.65
C MET A 41 -0.84 -1.40 4.26
N THR A 42 -0.18 -2.54 4.07
CA THR A 42 -0.47 -3.73 4.87
C THR A 42 -0.41 -3.33 6.35
N GLY A 43 -1.42 -3.75 7.12
CA GLY A 43 -1.33 -3.67 8.57
C GLY A 43 -0.08 -4.39 9.05
N LEU A 44 0.39 -4.07 10.26
CA LEU A 44 1.00 -5.14 11.05
C LEU A 44 -0.03 -6.29 11.10
N PRO A 45 0.38 -7.58 11.17
CA PRO A 45 -0.52 -8.57 11.73
C PRO A 45 -0.87 -8.03 13.11
N MET A 46 -2.09 -7.50 13.24
CA MET A 46 -2.54 -7.02 14.53
C MET A 46 -2.54 -8.25 15.41
N GLN A 47 -1.70 -8.25 16.44
CA GLN A 47 -1.98 -9.02 17.63
C GLN A 47 -3.29 -8.42 18.16
N TRP A 48 -4.39 -8.91 17.63
CA TRP A 48 -5.60 -8.97 18.41
C TRP A 48 -5.26 -9.87 19.60
N GLU A 49 -5.71 -9.47 20.79
CA GLU A 49 -5.52 -10.26 21.99
C GLU A 49 -6.30 -11.58 21.84
N GLY A 50 -5.62 -12.68 21.47
CA GLY A 50 -6.25 -13.99 21.28
C GLY A 50 -5.45 -15.00 20.45
N GLN A 51 -5.41 -14.89 19.11
CA GLN A 51 -4.75 -15.90 18.25
C GLN A 51 -3.86 -15.33 17.13
N LEU A 52 -3.08 -16.24 16.56
CA LEU A 52 -2.17 -16.05 15.43
C LEU A 52 -2.90 -16.33 14.10
N LEU A 53 -2.94 -15.35 13.19
CA LEU A 53 -3.24 -15.60 11.76
C LEU A 53 -1.98 -15.41 10.89
N GLY A 54 -0.93 -16.13 11.28
CA GLY A 54 0.21 -16.44 10.44
C GLY A 54 0.08 -17.86 9.88
N GLN A 55 -0.79 -18.08 8.89
CA GLN A 55 -0.68 -19.24 8.01
C GLN A 55 -0.82 -18.82 6.55
N CYS A 56 0.32 -18.79 5.85
CA CYS A 56 0.35 -18.87 4.40
C CYS A 56 -0.20 -20.24 3.97
N ARG A 57 -1.51 -20.34 3.72
CA ARG A 57 -2.08 -21.44 2.93
C ARG A 57 -2.27 -20.93 1.51
N GLY A 58 -1.60 -21.59 0.57
CA GLY A 58 -1.49 -21.10 -0.80
C GLY A 58 -2.79 -21.20 -1.60
N GLY A 59 -2.84 -20.44 -2.69
CA GLY A 59 -3.68 -20.75 -3.84
C GLY A 59 -5.16 -20.35 -3.75
N LYS A 60 -5.45 -19.07 -3.99
CA LYS A 60 -5.93 -18.63 -5.32
C LYS A 60 -5.98 -17.10 -5.41
N LEU A 61 -5.44 -16.59 -6.52
CA LEU A 61 -5.77 -15.27 -7.05
C LEU A 61 -7.10 -15.40 -7.79
N PHE A 62 -8.14 -14.67 -7.35
CA PHE A 62 -9.22 -14.10 -8.16
C PHE A 62 -9.80 -12.90 -7.40
#